data_AF-A0AAU9WHP9-F1
#
_entry.id   AF-A0AAU9WHP9-F1
#
_cell.length_a   1.000
_cell.length_b   1.000
_cell.length_c   1.000
_cell.angle_alpha   90.00
_cell.angle_beta   90.00
_cell.angle_gamma   90.00
#
_symmetry.space_group_name_H-M   'P 1'
#
loop_
_entity.id
_entity.type
_entity.pdbx_description
1 polymer ?
#
loop_
_entity_poly.entity_id
_entity_poly.type
_entity_poly.pdbx_seq_one_letter_code
_entity_poly.pdbx_strand_id
1 'polypeptide(L)'
;SDLGLEDLDKLEAKGQAENTKRATSWGIKKFEKWCDKRKLTVDFNCVTPVELNELLRKFYAEVKSEKGQPLTPSTLTGIRAAIHRQLTSAPTRRSMNIMQDSEFLSANKMFEAKCKLYTKGMNPKPMHKSSIAAGDM
;
A
#
# COMPACT_ATOMS: atom_id res chain seq x y z
N SER A 1 22.08 12.19 32.59
CA SER A 1 21.89 10.83 32.07
C SER A 1 21.32 10.95 30.67
N ASP A 2 22.13 10.69 29.65
CA ASP A 2 21.69 10.75 28.26
C ASP A 2 20.96 9.44 27.93
N LEU A 3 19.76 9.52 27.35
CA LEU A 3 18.95 8.34 27.03
C LEU A 3 19.50 7.72 25.73
N GLY A 4 19.95 6.47 25.78
CA GLY A 4 20.51 5.81 24.60
C GLY A 4 19.48 5.67 23.47
N LEU A 5 19.97 5.57 22.23
CA LEU A 5 19.11 5.36 21.04
C LEU A 5 18.19 4.13 21.18
N GLU A 6 18.65 3.10 21.88
CA GLU A 6 17.89 1.89 22.18
C GLU A 6 16.74 2.13 23.17
N ASP A 7 16.91 3.06 24.11
CA ASP A 7 15.88 3.42 25.10
C ASP A 7 14.80 4.30 24.47
N LEU A 8 15.19 5.18 23.53
CA LEU A 8 14.26 5.94 22.69
C LEU A 8 13.41 4.99 21.83
N ASP A 9 14.05 4.01 21.18
CA ASP A 9 13.34 3.02 20.36
C ASP A 9 12.32 2.20 21.16
N LYS A 10 12.72 1.75 22.36
CA LYS A 10 11.83 1.04 23.29
C LYS A 10 10.66 1.92 23.71
N LEU A 11 10.86 3.22 23.88
CA LEU A 11 9.80 4.17 24.25
C LEU A 11 8.82 4.40 23.08
N GLU A 12 9.34 4.60 21.87
CA GLU A 12 8.55 4.70 20.64
C GLU A 12 7.73 3.43 20.39
N ALA A 13 8.34 2.26 20.59
CA ALA A 13 7.69 0.97 20.46
C ALA A 13 6.62 0.73 21.54
N LYS A 14 6.79 1.26 22.76
CA LYS A 14 5.77 1.21 23.82
C LYS A 14 4.58 2.12 23.53
N GLY A 15 4.79 3.26 22.86
CA GLY A 15 3.73 4.17 22.44
C GLY A 15 2.84 3.63 21.31
N GLN A 16 3.32 2.64 20.55
CA GLN A 16 2.49 2.02 19.51
C GLN A 16 1.47 1.04 20.08
N ALA A 17 0.19 1.32 19.84
CA ALA A 17 -0.90 0.41 20.15
C ALA A 17 -0.67 -0.98 19.53
N GLU A 18 -0.96 -2.04 20.27
CA GLU A 18 -0.77 -3.43 19.82
C GLU A 18 -1.49 -3.72 18.49
N ASN A 19 -2.67 -3.12 18.30
CA ASN A 19 -3.44 -3.29 17.07
C ASN A 19 -2.70 -2.70 15.84
N THR A 20 -1.96 -1.61 16.03
CA THR A 20 -1.12 -0.98 15.00
C THR A 20 0.09 -1.84 14.66
N LYS A 21 0.72 -2.48 15.67
CA LYS A 21 1.83 -3.44 15.44
C LYS A 21 1.36 -4.64 14.62
N ARG A 22 0.18 -5.18 14.95
CA ARG A 22 -0.45 -6.29 14.22
C ARG A 22 -0.80 -5.89 12.78
N ALA A 23 -1.42 -4.73 12.58
CA ALA A 23 -1.76 -4.22 11.25
C ALA A 23 -0.50 -3.98 10.39
N THR A 24 0.57 -3.46 10.99
CA THR A 24 1.86 -3.28 10.33
C THR A 24 2.44 -4.62 9.89
N SER A 25 2.54 -5.57 10.83
CA SER A 25 3.07 -6.91 10.54
C SER A 25 2.28 -7.62 9.45
N TRP A 26 0.94 -7.52 9.49
CA TRP A 26 0.08 -8.10 8.47
C TRP A 26 0.30 -7.46 7.08
N GLY A 27 0.42 -6.13 7.03
CA GLY A 27 0.67 -5.41 5.79
C GLY A 27 2.02 -5.76 5.15
N ILE A 28 3.08 -5.86 5.95
CA ILE A 28 4.41 -6.27 5.49
C ILE A 28 4.39 -7.71 4.98
N LYS A 29 3.81 -8.65 5.73
CA LYS A 29 3.67 -10.05 5.29
C LYS A 29 2.94 -10.18 3.95
N LYS A 30 1.95 -9.32 3.70
CA LYS A 30 1.22 -9.30 2.43
C LYS A 30 2.13 -8.87 1.26
N PHE A 31 3.00 -7.89 1.49
CA PHE A 31 4.00 -7.45 0.51
C PHE A 31 5.08 -8.52 0.29
N GLU A 32 5.64 -9.08 1.35
CA GLU A 32 6.64 -10.15 1.28
C GLU A 32 6.14 -11.38 0.53
N LYS A 33 4.91 -11.83 0.82
CA LYS A 33 4.28 -12.96 0.09
C LYS A 33 4.09 -12.65 -1.39
N TRP A 34 3.84 -11.38 -1.74
CA TRP A 34 3.74 -10.97 -3.13
C TRP A 34 5.12 -10.97 -3.83
N CYS A 35 6.18 -10.58 -3.13
CA CYS A 35 7.56 -10.63 -3.60
C CYS A 35 8.04 -12.08 -3.80
N ASP A 36 7.80 -12.95 -2.81
CA ASP A 36 8.16 -14.37 -2.83
C ASP A 36 7.56 -15.10 -4.04
N LYS A 37 6.26 -14.87 -4.31
CA LYS A 37 5.58 -15.42 -5.49
C LYS A 37 6.21 -15.01 -6.83
N ARG A 38 6.94 -13.88 -6.86
CA ARG A 38 7.65 -13.37 -8.04
C ARG A 38 9.16 -13.62 -7.98
N LYS A 39 9.65 -14.34 -6.97
CA LYS A 39 11.08 -14.55 -6.71
C LYS A 39 11.85 -13.22 -6.62
N LEU A 40 11.20 -12.21 -6.05
CA LEU A 40 11.80 -10.90 -5.80
C LEU A 40 12.31 -10.87 -4.37
N THR A 41 13.56 -10.44 -4.19
CA THR A 41 14.14 -10.16 -2.87
C THR A 41 14.24 -8.66 -2.72
N VAL A 42 13.61 -8.11 -1.68
CA VAL A 42 13.62 -6.67 -1.38
C VAL A 42 14.28 -6.48 -0.04
N ASP A 43 15.44 -5.85 -0.03
CA ASP A 43 16.10 -5.43 1.20
C ASP A 43 15.73 -3.98 1.52
N PHE A 44 14.93 -3.77 2.56
CA PHE A 44 14.45 -2.43 2.93
C PHE A 44 15.57 -1.48 3.39
N ASN A 45 16.73 -2.00 3.80
CA ASN A 45 17.88 -1.17 4.21
C ASN A 45 18.60 -0.59 2.98
N CYS A 46 18.72 -1.38 1.91
CA CYS A 46 19.52 -1.02 0.74
C CYS A 46 18.70 -0.62 -0.50
N VAL A 47 17.40 -0.91 -0.56
CA VAL A 47 16.57 -0.60 -1.74
C VAL A 47 16.57 0.90 -2.04
N THR A 48 16.78 1.25 -3.32
CA THR A 48 16.75 2.63 -3.77
C THR A 48 15.29 3.13 -3.91
N PRO A 49 15.05 4.45 -3.83
CA PRO A 49 13.70 5.00 -4.03
C PRO A 49 13.09 4.60 -5.38
N VAL A 50 13.91 4.57 -6.43
CA VAL A 50 13.48 4.22 -7.80
C VAL A 50 13.03 2.76 -7.88
N GLU A 51 13.86 1.84 -7.40
CA GLU A 51 13.55 0.39 -7.37
C GLU A 51 12.29 0.13 -6.54
N LEU A 52 12.21 0.75 -5.36
CA LEU A 52 11.05 0.60 -4.48
C LEU A 52 9.78 1.17 -5.12
N ASN A 53 9.85 2.30 -5.82
CA ASN A 53 8.73 2.85 -6.57
C ASN A 53 8.23 1.89 -7.65
N GLU A 54 9.11 1.26 -8.42
CA GLU A 54 8.70 0.28 -9.44
C GLU A 54 8.04 -0.96 -8.82
N LEU A 55 8.61 -1.47 -7.72
CA LEU A 55 8.06 -2.59 -6.97
C LEU A 55 6.68 -2.26 -6.40
N LEU A 56 6.53 -1.09 -5.77
CA LEU A 56 5.25 -0.64 -5.21
C LEU A 56 4.20 -0.44 -6.30
N ARG A 57 4.58 0.10 -7.47
CA ARG A 57 3.68 0.23 -8.62
C ARG A 57 3.14 -1.14 -9.05
N LYS A 58 4.02 -2.13 -9.24
CA LYS A 58 3.63 -3.51 -9.61
C LYS A 58 2.78 -4.14 -8.50
N PHE A 59 3.19 -3.96 -7.25
CA PHE A 59 2.45 -4.44 -6.09
C PHE A 59 1.01 -3.93 -6.06
N TYR A 60 0.80 -2.61 -6.15
CA TYR A 60 -0.56 -2.04 -6.17
C TYR A 60 -1.37 -2.54 -7.37
N ALA A 61 -0.74 -2.75 -8.53
CA ALA A 61 -1.42 -3.25 -9.72
C ALA A 61 -1.96 -4.68 -9.53
N GLU A 62 -1.26 -5.52 -8.76
CA GLU A 62 -1.46 -6.97 -8.77
C GLU A 62 -1.97 -7.54 -7.45
N VAL A 63 -1.82 -6.82 -6.34
CA VAL A 63 -2.19 -7.31 -5.01
C VAL A 63 -3.70 -7.58 -4.93
N LYS A 64 -4.05 -8.76 -4.40
CA LYS A 64 -5.42 -9.25 -4.25
C LYS A 64 -5.60 -9.91 -2.88
N SER A 65 -6.86 -10.08 -2.48
CA SER A 65 -7.23 -10.93 -1.35
C SER A 65 -6.84 -12.39 -1.61
N GLU A 66 -6.84 -13.23 -0.58
CA GLU A 66 -6.55 -14.66 -0.71
C GLU A 66 -7.54 -15.36 -1.65
N LYS A 67 -8.78 -14.87 -1.71
CA LYS A 67 -9.83 -15.31 -2.64
C LYS A 67 -9.70 -14.70 -4.06
N GLY A 68 -8.59 -14.03 -4.36
CA GLY A 68 -8.37 -13.37 -5.66
C GLY A 68 -9.18 -12.09 -5.90
N GLN A 69 -9.91 -11.60 -4.89
CA GLN A 69 -10.73 -10.39 -4.97
C GLN A 69 -9.89 -9.10 -4.89
N PRO A 70 -10.33 -7.99 -5.50
CA PRO A 70 -9.67 -6.70 -5.34
C PRO A 70 -9.68 -6.26 -3.87
N LEU A 71 -8.61 -5.62 -3.42
CA LEU A 71 -8.54 -5.06 -2.07
C LEU A 71 -9.36 -3.76 -1.98
N THR A 72 -9.96 -3.51 -0.82
CA THR A 72 -10.61 -2.22 -0.55
C THR A 72 -9.56 -1.10 -0.45
N PRO A 73 -9.91 0.16 -0.76
CA PRO A 73 -9.04 1.31 -0.59
C PRO A 73 -8.48 1.38 0.84
N SER A 74 -9.30 1.15 1.86
CA SER A 74 -8.89 1.18 3.26
C SER A 74 -7.84 0.11 3.57
N THR A 75 -8.03 -1.11 3.06
CA THR A 75 -7.04 -2.19 3.22
C THR A 75 -5.73 -1.86 2.50
N LEU A 76 -5.81 -1.31 1.28
CA LEU A 76 -4.63 -0.94 0.50
C LEU A 76 -3.85 0.21 1.17
N THR A 77 -4.55 1.22 1.70
CA THR A 77 -3.98 2.30 2.52
C THR A 77 -3.28 1.75 3.76
N GLY A 78 -3.91 0.78 4.45
CA GLY A 78 -3.32 0.14 5.63
C GLY A 78 -1.99 -0.56 5.31
N ILE A 79 -1.93 -1.27 4.17
CA ILE A 79 -0.69 -1.91 3.70
C ILE A 79 0.37 -0.85 3.34
N ARG A 80 0.00 0.20 2.61
CA ARG A 80 0.91 1.31 2.27
C ARG A 80 1.51 1.96 3.52
N ALA A 81 0.68 2.20 4.54
CA ALA A 81 1.14 2.73 5.82
C ALA A 81 2.05 1.76 6.57
N ALA A 82 1.79 0.45 6.49
CA ALA A 82 2.68 -0.56 7.05
C ALA A 82 4.08 -0.53 6.40
N ILE A 83 4.14 -0.50 5.07
CA ILE A 83 5.42 -0.43 4.33
C ILE A 83 6.16 0.86 4.65
N HIS A 84 5.46 1.99 4.70
CA HIS A 84 6.07 3.26 5.08
C HIS A 84 6.67 3.20 6.49
N ARG A 85 5.95 2.64 7.47
CA ARG A 85 6.49 2.46 8.84
C ARG A 85 7.70 1.54 8.86
N GLN A 86 7.71 0.45 8.10
CA GLN A 86 8.88 -0.45 8.03
C GLN A 86 10.14 0.27 7.52
N LEU A 87 9.98 1.26 6.65
CA LEU A 87 11.08 2.07 6.13
C LEU A 87 11.55 3.14 7.12
N THR A 88 10.62 3.84 7.77
CA THR A 88 10.94 5.02 8.58
C THR A 88 11.17 4.71 10.06
N SER A 89 10.57 3.65 10.59
CA SER A 89 10.82 3.16 11.95
C SER A 89 12.14 2.38 12.03
N ALA A 90 12.64 2.19 13.24
CA ALA A 90 13.77 1.30 13.45
C ALA A 90 13.44 -0.15 13.03
N PRO A 91 14.44 -0.94 12.61
CA PRO A 91 15.86 -0.61 12.51
C PRO A 91 16.25 0.18 11.24
N THR A 92 15.37 0.27 10.25
CA THR A 92 15.73 0.74 8.91
C THR A 92 16.00 2.24 8.84
N ARG A 93 15.22 3.07 9.57
CA ARG A 93 15.36 4.55 9.71
C ARG A 93 15.67 5.29 8.39
N ARG A 94 15.06 4.88 7.28
CA ARG A 94 15.23 5.51 5.98
C ARG A 94 14.48 6.84 5.96
N SER A 95 15.07 7.85 5.34
CA SER A 95 14.49 9.19 5.20
C SER A 95 13.48 9.32 4.03
N MET A 96 13.13 8.22 3.37
CA MET A 96 12.24 8.23 2.21
C MET A 96 10.76 8.18 2.61
N ASN A 97 9.95 9.00 1.97
CA ASN A 97 8.50 9.04 2.13
C ASN A 97 7.79 8.52 0.87
N ILE A 98 7.48 7.22 0.89
CA ILE A 98 6.75 6.54 -0.20
C ILE A 98 5.34 7.11 -0.48
N MET A 99 4.85 8.01 0.37
CA MET A 99 3.54 8.65 0.19
C MET A 99 3.62 9.95 -0.57
N GLN A 100 4.72 10.71 -0.43
CA GLN A 100 4.79 12.12 -0.86
C GLN A 100 6.00 12.42 -1.75
N ASP A 101 7.10 11.69 -1.61
CA ASP A 101 8.32 11.97 -2.36
C ASP A 101 8.10 11.77 -3.86
N SER A 102 8.76 12.62 -4.64
CA SER A 102 8.57 12.71 -6.09
C SER A 102 8.96 11.43 -6.83
N GLU A 103 9.94 10.71 -6.28
CA GLU A 103 10.42 9.43 -6.79
C GLU A 103 9.32 8.35 -6.80
N PHE A 104 8.28 8.49 -5.97
CA PHE A 104 7.18 7.54 -5.86
C PHE A 104 5.95 7.90 -6.70
N LEU A 105 6.04 8.90 -7.58
CA LEU A 105 4.90 9.39 -8.37
C LEU A 105 4.19 8.27 -9.14
N SER A 106 4.95 7.33 -9.72
CA SER A 106 4.38 6.24 -10.52
C SER A 106 3.62 5.22 -9.65
N ALA A 107 4.17 4.86 -8.49
CA ALA A 107 3.50 4.03 -7.51
C ALA A 107 2.22 4.70 -6.99
N ASN A 108 2.29 6.01 -6.72
CA ASN A 108 1.18 6.80 -6.18
C ASN A 108 0.02 6.89 -7.18
N LYS A 109 0.31 7.18 -8.46
CA LYS A 109 -0.67 7.15 -9.54
C LYS A 109 -1.36 5.78 -9.64
N MET A 110 -0.61 4.69 -9.51
CA MET A 110 -1.18 3.34 -9.57
C MET A 110 -2.07 3.05 -8.36
N PHE A 111 -1.64 3.41 -7.16
CA PHE A 111 -2.44 3.32 -5.95
C PHE A 111 -3.79 4.04 -6.12
N GLU A 112 -3.76 5.30 -6.56
CA GLU A 112 -4.97 6.09 -6.79
C GLU A 112 -5.89 5.46 -7.83
N ALA A 113 -5.32 4.99 -8.95
CA ALA A 113 -6.09 4.33 -9.99
C ALA A 113 -6.79 3.06 -9.46
N LYS A 114 -6.13 2.27 -8.60
CA LYS A 114 -6.75 1.10 -7.96
C LYS A 114 -7.88 1.46 -7.02
N CYS A 115 -7.70 2.50 -6.20
CA CYS A 115 -8.78 3.00 -5.35
C CYS A 115 -9.98 3.46 -6.18
N LYS A 116 -9.74 4.23 -7.26
CA LYS A 116 -10.80 4.70 -8.17
C LYS A 116 -11.53 3.55 -8.88
N LEU A 117 -10.81 2.52 -9.32
CA LEU A 117 -11.39 1.34 -9.97
C LEU A 117 -12.30 0.55 -9.01
N TYR A 118 -11.87 0.37 -7.76
CA TYR A 118 -12.68 -0.30 -6.75
C TYR A 118 -14.02 0.43 -6.52
N THR A 119 -13.98 1.75 -6.35
CA THR A 119 -15.20 2.56 -6.13
C THR A 119 -16.14 2.54 -7.34
N LYS A 120 -15.59 2.62 -8.56
CA LYS A 120 -16.40 2.49 -9.80
C LYS A 120 -17.06 1.13 -9.92
N GLY A 121 -16.38 0.06 -9.49
CA GLY A 121 -16.94 -1.30 -9.50
C GLY A 121 -18.04 -1.51 -8.46
N MET A 122 -17.97 -0.86 -7.30
CA MET A 122 -19.01 -0.92 -6.26
C MET A 122 -20.22 -0.03 -6.55
N ASN A 123 -20.07 1.00 -7.37
CA ASN A 123 -21.16 1.91 -7.74
C ASN A 123 -21.39 1.88 -9.26
N PRO A 124 -21.90 0.76 -9.81
CA PRO A 124 -22.24 0.70 -11.22
C PRO A 124 -23.23 1.82 -11.52
N LYS A 125 -22.90 2.68 -12.49
CA LYS A 125 -23.85 3.70 -12.95
C LYS A 125 -25.13 2.98 -13.40
N PRO A 126 -26.33 3.45 -13.03
CA PRO A 126 -27.55 2.94 -13.63
C PRO A 126 -27.44 3.14 -15.15
N MET A 127 -27.48 2.05 -15.91
CA MET A 127 -27.62 2.12 -17.35
C MET A 127 -29.01 2.69 -17.63
N HIS A 128 -29.07 3.96 -18.03
CA HIS A 128 -30.29 4.49 -18.64
C HIS A 128 -30.57 3.65 -19.88
N LYS A 129 -31.70 2.95 -19.89
CA LYS A 129 -32.20 2.28 -21.10
C LYS A 129 -32.31 3.34 -22.18
N SER A 130 -31.71 3.09 -23.35
CA SER A 130 -31.83 3.96 -24.51
C SER A 130 -33.31 4.22 -24.79
N SER A 131 -33.67 5.48 -25.05
CA SER A 131 -35.03 5.87 -25.40
C SER A 131 -35.53 5.05 -26.59
N ILE A 132 -36.75 4.55 -26.48
CA ILE A 132 -37.45 3.76 -27.49
C ILE A 132 -37.43 4.56 -28.81
N ALA A 133 -37.05 3.88 -29.89
CA ALA A 133 -37.03 4.44 -31.23
C ALA A 133 -38.43 4.99 -31.58
N ALA A 134 -38.49 6.24 -32.02
CA ALA A 134 -39.68 6.83 -32.61
C ALA A 134 -39.99 6.08 -33.91
N GLY A 135 -41.04 5.27 -33.88
CA GLY A 135 -41.43 4.43 -35.00
C GLY A 135 -42.81 3.83 -34.80
N ASP A 136 -43.83 4.68 -34.63
CA ASP A 136 -45.20 4.38 -35.05
C ASP A 136 -45.82 5.74 -35.45
N MET A 137 -45.92 5.95 -36.76
CA MET A 137 -46.64 7.05 -37.42
C MET A 137 -48.10 6.66 -37.56
#